data_AF-A0A9R1F3G3-F1
#
_entry.id   AF-A0A9R1F3G3-F1
#
_cell.length_a   1.000
_cell.length_b   1.000
_cell.length_c   1.000
_cell.angle_alpha   90.00
_cell.angle_beta   90.00
_cell.angle_gamma   90.00
#
_symmetry.space_group_name_H-M   'P 1'
#
loop_
_entity.id
_entity.type
_entity.pdbx_description
1 polymer ?
#
loop_
_entity_poly.entity_id
_entity_poly.type
_entity_poly.pdbx_seq_one_letter_code
_entity_poly.pdbx_strand_id
1 'polypeptide(L)'
;MARARLVKERPASTPADRRRPIHFAAFLLLADAALVALIVAFVPYTKIDWDAYMSQVDAFREGERDYTKIEGDTGPLVYPAGFLYVYSAIKFLTAGQVFPAQILFGVLYLVNMSLVLLLYVKTEVLPWWALGLLCLSKRVHSIFVLRLFNDCVAMTLLHAAMVLIVYHKWYLGLIIFSGAVSVKMNVLLFAPSLFLLMLKAMSIKGVFLALLGAAGVQVLLGIPFLLSHPVEYISRAFNLGRVFIHFWSVNFKFVPEKYFVSKELAIGLLIFHLTTLMVFAHYKWFKHEGGLFHFVHSRFRDATSIQQLISCKPRQSILSKEHIVTVMFVGNFIGIVCARSLHYQFYSWYFYSLPFLLWRTKFPTVVRIILFVAVELCWNVYPSTAYSSLLLLFAHLFILFGLWSSPAEYPYVDKKEKADSKESGKAM
;
A
#
# COMPACT_ATOMS: atom_id res chain seq x y z
N MET A 1 -17.77 -30.64 -28.41
CA MET A 1 -17.87 -31.13 -27.02
C MET A 1 -16.73 -30.56 -26.18
N ALA A 2 -16.92 -29.40 -25.55
CA ALA A 2 -15.94 -28.81 -24.65
C ALA A 2 -16.39 -29.09 -23.20
N ARG A 3 -15.67 -29.98 -22.51
CA ARG A 3 -15.88 -30.28 -21.08
C ARG A 3 -15.66 -28.99 -20.27
N ALA A 4 -16.75 -28.40 -19.80
CA ALA A 4 -16.73 -27.44 -18.71
C ALA A 4 -16.11 -28.13 -17.49
N ARG A 5 -14.86 -27.81 -17.16
CA ARG A 5 -14.27 -28.21 -15.88
C ARG A 5 -15.03 -27.47 -14.79
N LEU A 6 -15.84 -28.24 -14.06
CA LEU A 6 -16.46 -27.87 -12.79
C LEU A 6 -15.46 -27.07 -11.95
N VAL A 7 -15.76 -25.79 -11.76
CA VAL A 7 -15.17 -25.00 -10.68
C VAL A 7 -15.55 -25.75 -9.42
N LYS A 8 -14.56 -26.32 -8.73
CA LYS A 8 -14.76 -26.98 -7.45
C LYS A 8 -15.29 -25.91 -6.49
N GLU A 9 -16.60 -25.91 -6.25
CA GLU A 9 -17.22 -25.08 -5.21
C GLU A 9 -16.46 -25.34 -3.92
N ARG A 10 -15.94 -24.27 -3.28
CA ARG A 10 -15.41 -24.40 -1.92
C ARG A 10 -16.57 -24.91 -1.06
N PRO A 11 -16.41 -26.01 -0.31
CA PRO A 11 -17.44 -26.43 0.62
C PRO A 11 -17.74 -25.29 1.58
N ALA A 12 -19.03 -25.07 1.88
CA ALA A 12 -19.45 -24.06 2.84
C ALA A 12 -18.71 -24.29 4.17
N SER A 13 -17.96 -23.29 4.61
CA SER A 13 -17.21 -23.37 5.86
C SER A 13 -18.19 -23.43 7.04
N THR A 14 -17.91 -24.29 8.01
CA THR A 14 -18.72 -24.34 9.23
C THR A 14 -18.58 -23.02 10.00
N PRO A 15 -19.58 -22.62 10.83
CA PRO A 15 -19.45 -21.43 11.67
C PRO A 15 -18.20 -21.46 12.58
N ALA A 16 -17.79 -22.66 13.00
CA ALA A 16 -16.56 -22.87 13.77
C ALA A 16 -15.30 -22.57 12.94
N ASP A 17 -15.26 -22.98 11.67
CA ASP A 17 -14.15 -22.68 10.76
C ASP A 17 -14.01 -21.18 10.46
N ARG A 18 -15.12 -20.44 10.45
CA ARG A 18 -15.10 -18.99 10.21
C ARG A 18 -14.59 -18.15 11.39
N ARG A 19 -14.69 -18.67 12.62
CA ARG A 19 -14.20 -17.99 13.83
C ARG A 19 -12.70 -18.20 14.08
N ARG A 20 -12.11 -19.30 13.60
CA ARG A 20 -10.69 -19.62 13.81
C ARG A 20 -9.73 -18.51 13.35
N PRO A 21 -9.85 -17.93 12.13
CA PRO A 21 -8.98 -16.84 11.71
C PRO A 21 -9.07 -15.60 12.60
N ILE A 22 -10.26 -15.30 13.13
CA ILE A 22 -10.50 -14.14 14.00
C ILE A 22 -9.81 -14.34 15.35
N HIS A 23 -9.99 -15.51 15.97
CA HIS A 23 -9.33 -15.83 17.24
C HIS A 23 -7.81 -15.86 17.09
N PHE A 24 -7.30 -16.43 15.99
CA PHE A 24 -5.87 -16.44 15.71
C PHE A 24 -5.32 -15.03 15.46
N ALA A 25 -6.05 -14.18 14.73
CA ALA A 25 -5.68 -12.77 14.55
C ALA A 25 -5.61 -12.01 15.88
N ALA A 26 -6.59 -12.22 16.78
CA ALA A 26 -6.58 -11.61 18.12
C ALA A 26 -5.39 -12.11 18.96
N PHE A 27 -5.09 -13.41 18.92
CA PHE A 27 -3.91 -13.98 19.55
C PHE A 27 -2.62 -13.35 19.01
N LEU A 28 -2.48 -13.24 17.69
CA LEU A 28 -1.31 -12.61 17.06
C LEU A 28 -1.14 -11.18 17.53
N LEU A 29 -2.20 -10.37 17.60
CA LEU A 29 -2.11 -8.99 18.09
C LEU A 29 -1.62 -8.91 19.54
N LEU A 30 -2.08 -9.79 20.42
CA LEU A 30 -1.62 -9.83 21.82
C LEU A 30 -0.16 -10.29 21.91
N ALA A 31 0.22 -11.32 21.16
CA ALA A 31 1.58 -11.83 21.13
C ALA A 31 2.57 -10.79 20.57
N ASP A 32 2.20 -10.11 19.47
CA ASP A 32 3.02 -9.06 18.88
C ASP A 32 3.07 -7.80 19.75
N ALA A 33 2.00 -7.48 20.49
CA ALA A 33 2.04 -6.38 21.46
C ALA A 33 3.07 -6.65 22.57
N ALA A 34 3.11 -7.88 23.07
CA ALA A 34 4.13 -8.31 24.02
C ALA A 34 5.53 -8.26 23.38
N LEU A 35 5.69 -8.76 22.15
CA LEU A 35 6.96 -8.70 21.42
C LEU A 35 7.44 -7.25 21.21
N VAL A 36 6.56 -6.34 20.79
CA VAL A 36 6.87 -4.92 20.61
C VAL A 36 7.29 -4.28 21.94
N ALA A 37 6.59 -4.58 23.04
CA ALA A 37 6.98 -4.09 24.36
C ALA A 37 8.38 -4.60 24.77
N LEU A 38 8.67 -5.89 24.54
CA LEU A 38 9.99 -6.48 24.77
C LEU A 38 11.07 -5.83 23.89
N ILE A 39 10.79 -5.56 22.62
CA ILE A 39 11.72 -4.89 21.72
C ILE A 39 12.04 -3.48 22.24
N VAL A 40 11.03 -2.70 22.64
CA VAL A 40 11.24 -1.35 23.19
C VAL A 40 12.02 -1.40 24.51
N ALA A 41 11.79 -2.42 25.35
CA ALA A 41 12.48 -2.56 26.63
C ALA A 41 13.95 -3.02 26.50
N PHE A 42 14.25 -3.91 25.55
CA PHE A 42 15.53 -4.62 25.52
C PHE A 42 16.41 -4.34 24.29
N VAL A 43 15.87 -3.73 23.22
CA VAL A 43 16.65 -3.43 22.01
C VAL A 43 16.96 -1.94 21.93
N PRO A 44 18.25 -1.55 21.83
CA PRO A 44 18.62 -0.14 21.71
C PRO A 44 17.96 0.55 20.52
N TYR A 45 17.48 1.78 20.77
CA TYR A 45 17.00 2.66 19.73
C TYR A 45 18.08 2.93 18.68
N THR A 46 17.70 2.95 17.40
CA THR A 46 18.61 3.24 16.29
C THR A 46 18.28 4.59 15.68
N LYS A 47 19.05 5.61 16.04
CA LYS A 47 18.90 6.97 15.51
C LYS A 47 19.19 6.98 14.00
N ILE A 48 18.19 7.38 13.21
CA ILE A 48 18.34 7.67 11.77
C ILE A 48 17.66 9.00 11.46
N ASP A 49 16.33 9.01 11.32
CA ASP A 49 15.60 10.17 10.80
C ASP A 49 14.86 10.98 11.88
N TRP A 50 14.67 10.44 13.10
CA TRP A 50 13.88 11.10 14.14
C TRP A 50 14.32 12.53 14.43
N ASP A 51 15.62 12.74 14.63
CA ASP A 51 16.15 14.05 14.97
C ASP A 51 15.98 15.02 13.80
N ALA A 52 16.21 14.56 12.57
CA ALA A 52 15.92 15.35 11.37
C ALA A 52 14.43 15.72 11.26
N TYR A 53 13.52 14.79 11.60
CA TYR A 53 12.08 15.08 11.65
C TYR A 53 11.76 16.11 12.73
N MET A 54 12.40 16.03 13.90
CA MET A 54 12.18 17.00 14.98
C MET A 54 12.67 18.40 14.59
N SER A 55 13.82 18.52 13.93
CA SER A 55 14.34 19.80 13.43
C SER A 55 13.46 20.40 12.33
N GLN A 56 12.99 19.58 11.38
CA GLN A 56 12.07 20.02 10.34
C GLN A 56 10.73 20.51 10.92
N VAL A 57 10.23 19.85 11.96
CA VAL A 57 9.03 20.27 12.69
C VAL A 57 9.26 21.57 13.46
N ASP A 58 10.43 21.78 14.06
CA ASP A 58 10.73 23.02 14.77
C ASP A 58 10.74 24.22 13.83
N ALA A 59 11.44 24.12 12.70
CA ALA A 59 11.42 25.16 11.67
C ALA A 59 9.99 25.51 11.23
N PHE A 60 9.15 24.49 10.99
CA PHE A 60 7.74 24.70 10.68
C PHE A 60 6.96 25.40 11.80
N ARG A 61 7.17 24.99 13.06
CA ARG A 61 6.48 25.60 14.23
C ARG A 61 6.94 27.02 14.51
N GLU A 62 8.18 27.35 14.21
CA GLU A 62 8.76 28.70 14.30
C GLU A 62 8.25 29.66 13.22
N GLY A 63 7.53 29.14 12.22
CA GLY A 63 6.86 29.94 11.20
C GLY A 63 7.41 29.78 9.80
N GLU A 64 8.41 28.91 9.57
CA GLU A 64 8.97 28.69 8.24
C GLU A 64 7.94 28.04 7.29
N ARG A 65 7.78 28.60 6.09
CA ARG A 65 6.86 28.14 5.05
C ARG A 65 7.58 27.89 3.71
N ASP A 66 8.83 28.27 3.58
CA ASP A 66 9.65 27.94 2.43
C ASP A 66 10.26 26.54 2.60
N TYR A 67 9.75 25.58 1.83
CA TYR A 67 10.23 24.19 1.85
C TYR A 67 11.72 24.04 1.48
N THR A 68 12.33 25.05 0.84
CA THR A 68 13.77 25.00 0.55
C THR A 68 14.63 25.26 1.79
N LYS A 69 14.05 25.85 2.85
CA LYS A 69 14.73 26.19 4.11
C LYS A 69 14.42 25.21 5.24
N ILE A 70 13.45 24.31 5.06
CA ILE A 70 13.12 23.30 6.07
C ILE A 70 14.01 22.07 5.82
N GLU A 71 15.00 21.87 6.68
CA GLU A 71 15.92 20.72 6.62
C GLU A 71 16.26 20.20 8.02
N GLY A 72 16.84 19.01 8.07
CA GLY A 72 17.43 18.43 9.28
C GLY A 72 18.72 17.70 8.94
N ASP A 73 19.31 17.03 9.94
CA ASP A 73 20.63 16.38 9.79
C ASP A 73 20.71 15.36 8.65
N THR A 74 19.58 14.76 8.25
CA THR A 74 19.51 13.78 7.15
C THR A 74 19.10 14.39 5.80
N GLY A 75 18.96 15.72 5.73
CA GLY A 75 18.72 16.50 4.52
C GLY A 75 17.40 17.28 4.51
N PRO A 76 17.01 17.83 3.35
CA PRO A 76 15.85 18.70 3.22
C PRO A 76 14.52 17.96 3.42
N LEU A 77 13.49 18.71 3.80
CA LEU A 77 12.10 18.24 3.85
C LEU A 77 11.58 17.94 2.45
N VAL A 78 11.10 16.72 2.26
CA VAL A 78 10.76 16.14 0.95
C VAL A 78 9.46 15.36 0.99
N TYR A 79 8.72 15.56 2.07
CA TYR A 79 7.43 14.96 2.35
C TYR A 79 6.38 16.06 2.23
N PRO A 80 5.16 15.75 1.74
CA PRO A 80 4.12 16.77 1.69
C PRO A 80 3.67 17.23 3.07
N ALA A 81 2.87 18.30 3.11
CA ALA A 81 2.56 19.02 4.33
C ALA A 81 1.91 18.17 5.45
N GLY A 82 1.21 17.10 5.10
CA GLY A 82 0.64 16.17 6.07
C GLY A 82 1.69 15.59 7.05
N PHE A 83 2.92 15.38 6.59
CA PHE A 83 4.03 14.96 7.43
C PHE A 83 4.28 15.95 8.57
N LEU A 84 4.37 17.26 8.28
CA LEU A 84 4.66 18.29 9.27
C LEU A 84 3.56 18.36 10.34
N TYR A 85 2.28 18.26 9.96
CA TYR A 85 1.18 18.25 10.92
C TYR A 85 1.19 17.02 11.81
N VAL A 86 1.39 15.83 11.23
CA VAL A 86 1.43 14.59 12.01
C VAL A 86 2.60 14.61 12.99
N TYR A 87 3.80 14.98 12.53
CA TYR A 87 4.96 15.00 13.40
C TYR A 87 4.96 16.16 14.41
N SER A 88 4.27 17.27 14.11
CA SER A 88 3.96 18.30 15.11
C SER A 88 3.09 17.75 16.24
N ALA A 89 2.04 16.97 15.90
CA ALA A 89 1.19 16.32 16.91
C ALA A 89 1.94 15.26 17.70
N ILE A 90 2.77 14.43 17.04
CA ILE A 90 3.63 13.45 17.72
C ILE A 90 4.59 14.17 18.68
N LYS A 91 5.27 15.24 18.23
CA LYS A 91 6.19 16.01 19.07
C LYS A 91 5.48 16.62 20.27
N PHE A 92 4.26 17.13 20.09
CA PHE A 92 3.44 17.64 21.20
C PHE A 92 3.11 16.56 22.23
N LEU A 93 2.70 15.37 21.80
CA LEU A 93 2.34 14.26 22.71
C LEU A 93 3.53 13.63 23.42
N THR A 94 4.71 13.66 22.79
CA THR A 94 5.91 12.96 23.28
C THR A 94 6.94 13.91 23.89
N ALA A 95 6.68 15.22 23.89
CA ALA A 95 7.66 16.27 24.15
C ALA A 95 8.95 16.14 23.30
N GLY A 96 8.88 15.48 22.13
CA GLY A 96 10.03 15.18 21.28
C GLY A 96 10.95 14.07 21.82
N GLN A 97 10.58 13.41 22.92
CA GLN A 97 11.37 12.34 23.52
C GLN A 97 11.20 11.02 22.77
N VAL A 98 12.30 10.29 22.62
CA VAL A 98 12.33 9.03 21.88
C VAL A 98 11.47 7.96 22.54
N PHE A 99 11.59 7.73 23.86
CA PHE A 99 10.88 6.63 24.51
C PHE A 99 9.35 6.74 24.40
N PRO A 100 8.70 7.88 24.73
CA PRO A 100 7.26 8.06 24.46
C PRO A 100 6.90 7.88 22.98
N ALA A 101 7.77 8.31 22.06
CA ALA A 101 7.55 8.10 20.63
C ALA A 101 7.62 6.60 20.25
N GLN A 102 8.52 5.81 20.84
CA GLN A 102 8.57 4.37 20.63
C GLN A 102 7.29 3.67 21.08
N ILE A 103 6.72 4.09 22.22
CA ILE A 103 5.42 3.58 22.68
C ILE A 103 4.31 3.95 21.69
N LEU A 104 4.26 5.21 21.25
CA LEU A 104 3.28 5.66 20.26
C LEU A 104 3.40 4.89 18.93
N PHE A 105 4.62 4.67 18.45
CA PHE A 105 4.87 3.87 17.24
C PHE A 105 4.59 2.38 17.43
N GLY A 106 4.72 1.86 18.66
CA GLY A 106 4.27 0.52 19.02
C GLY A 106 2.75 0.38 18.90
N VAL A 107 1.99 1.37 19.39
CA VAL A 107 0.53 1.43 19.17
C VAL A 107 0.20 1.55 17.69
N LEU A 108 0.91 2.42 16.96
CA LEU A 108 0.73 2.59 15.51
C LEU A 108 0.98 1.28 14.74
N TYR A 109 2.01 0.52 15.13
CA TYR A 109 2.30 -0.80 14.58
C TYR A 109 1.12 -1.77 14.79
N LEU A 110 0.59 -1.85 16.02
CA LEU A 110 -0.54 -2.73 16.34
C LEU A 110 -1.82 -2.33 15.60
N VAL A 111 -2.08 -1.02 15.46
CA VAL A 111 -3.21 -0.52 14.66
C VAL A 111 -3.04 -0.93 13.19
N ASN A 112 -1.86 -0.71 12.60
CA ASN A 112 -1.57 -1.11 11.23
C ASN A 112 -1.75 -2.62 11.03
N MET A 113 -1.18 -3.41 11.94
CA MET A 113 -1.29 -4.87 11.94
C MET A 113 -2.76 -5.33 12.02
N SER A 114 -3.56 -4.68 12.87
CA SER A 114 -5.00 -4.96 13.01
C SER A 114 -5.76 -4.69 11.72
N LEU A 115 -5.46 -3.59 11.03
CA LEU A 115 -6.08 -3.24 9.75
C LEU A 115 -5.72 -4.27 8.66
N VAL A 116 -4.46 -4.70 8.58
CA VAL A 116 -4.02 -5.72 7.61
C VAL A 116 -4.65 -7.08 7.90
N LEU A 117 -4.67 -7.51 9.17
CA LEU A 117 -5.34 -8.74 9.58
C LEU A 117 -6.84 -8.71 9.24
N LEU A 118 -7.50 -7.56 9.42
CA LEU A 118 -8.88 -7.37 9.01
C LEU A 118 -9.06 -7.56 7.50
N LEU A 119 -8.17 -7.00 6.67
CA LEU A 119 -8.20 -7.23 5.21
C LEU A 119 -8.06 -8.71 4.87
N TYR A 120 -7.15 -9.42 5.54
CA TYR A 120 -6.89 -10.84 5.26
C TYR A 120 -8.06 -11.73 5.70
N VAL A 121 -8.61 -11.50 6.90
CA VAL A 121 -9.77 -12.23 7.41
C VAL A 121 -11.00 -11.99 6.53
N LYS A 122 -11.20 -10.76 6.04
CA LYS A 122 -12.38 -10.42 5.22
C LYS A 122 -12.29 -10.86 3.77
N THR A 123 -11.09 -11.16 3.28
CA THR A 123 -10.88 -11.66 1.90
C THR A 123 -10.85 -13.17 1.83
N GLU A 124 -10.59 -13.88 2.94
CA GLU A 124 -10.60 -15.35 3.02
C GLU A 124 -9.70 -16.05 1.97
N VAL A 125 -8.61 -15.37 1.57
CA VAL A 125 -7.63 -15.85 0.58
C VAL A 125 -6.63 -16.81 1.21
N LEU A 126 -6.16 -16.51 2.42
CA LEU A 126 -5.11 -17.25 3.11
C LEU A 126 -5.70 -18.24 4.12
N PRO A 127 -5.04 -19.40 4.35
CA PRO A 127 -5.34 -20.24 5.49
C PRO A 127 -4.99 -19.48 6.78
N TRP A 128 -5.74 -19.75 7.86
CA TRP A 128 -5.65 -19.00 9.12
C TRP A 128 -4.22 -18.95 9.69
N TRP A 129 -3.44 -20.02 9.58
CA TRP A 129 -2.07 -20.05 10.13
C TRP A 129 -1.12 -19.09 9.39
N ALA A 130 -1.38 -18.80 8.11
CA ALA A 130 -0.54 -17.91 7.31
C ALA A 130 -0.69 -16.43 7.70
N LEU A 131 -1.69 -16.09 8.52
CA LEU A 131 -1.75 -14.78 9.18
C LEU A 131 -0.51 -14.51 10.04
N GLY A 132 0.10 -15.56 10.61
CA GLY A 132 1.29 -15.43 11.44
C GLY A 132 2.52 -14.88 10.69
N LEU A 133 2.56 -15.02 9.36
CA LEU A 133 3.65 -14.48 8.54
C LEU A 133 3.79 -12.96 8.66
N LEU A 134 2.69 -12.25 8.97
CA LEU A 134 2.69 -10.80 9.15
C LEU A 134 3.45 -10.35 10.42
N CYS A 135 3.70 -11.25 11.38
CA CYS A 135 4.46 -10.95 12.60
C CYS A 135 5.95 -11.31 12.48
N LEU A 136 6.39 -11.95 11.39
CA LEU A 136 7.74 -12.55 11.36
C LEU A 136 8.85 -11.60 10.93
N SER A 137 8.54 -10.36 10.51
CA SER A 137 9.59 -9.46 10.01
C SER A 137 10.28 -8.68 11.12
N LYS A 138 11.54 -9.03 11.40
CA LYS A 138 12.44 -8.24 12.24
C LYS A 138 12.56 -6.80 11.75
N ARG A 139 12.66 -6.63 10.43
CA ARG A 139 12.89 -5.30 9.85
C ARG A 139 11.68 -4.40 10.03
N VAL A 140 10.46 -4.90 9.83
CA VAL A 140 9.25 -4.08 9.97
C VAL A 140 9.05 -3.63 11.41
N HIS A 141 9.24 -4.50 12.40
CA HIS A 141 9.29 -4.08 13.81
C HIS A 141 10.28 -2.94 14.02
N SER A 142 11.50 -3.10 13.50
CA SER A 142 12.56 -2.12 13.65
C SER A 142 12.27 -0.79 12.92
N ILE A 143 11.59 -0.80 11.78
CA ILE A 143 11.14 0.42 11.08
C ILE A 143 10.15 1.21 11.95
N PHE A 144 9.18 0.52 12.56
CA PHE A 144 8.19 1.15 13.43
C PHE A 144 8.82 1.64 14.74
N VAL A 145 9.32 0.73 15.58
CA VAL A 145 9.58 1.06 16.99
C VAL A 145 11.04 1.38 17.32
N LEU A 146 11.97 1.15 16.40
CA LEU A 146 13.40 1.46 16.62
C LEU A 146 13.92 2.58 15.73
N ARG A 147 13.17 3.00 14.70
CA ARG A 147 13.55 4.05 13.75
C ARG A 147 12.52 5.16 13.59
N LEU A 148 11.27 4.91 13.98
CA LEU A 148 10.20 5.91 14.02
C LEU A 148 9.97 6.59 12.66
N PHE A 149 10.02 5.80 11.57
CA PHE A 149 9.94 6.35 10.22
C PHE A 149 8.52 6.83 9.85
N ASN A 150 8.42 7.89 9.05
CA ASN A 150 7.12 8.38 8.58
C ASN A 150 6.37 7.41 7.66
N ASP A 151 7.10 6.45 7.06
CA ASP A 151 6.52 5.34 6.30
C ASP A 151 5.44 4.61 7.10
N CYS A 152 5.63 4.46 8.41
CA CYS A 152 4.70 3.81 9.31
C CYS A 152 3.34 4.51 9.33
N VAL A 153 3.32 5.83 9.46
CA VAL A 153 2.08 6.63 9.44
C VAL A 153 1.40 6.52 8.08
N ALA A 154 2.15 6.73 7.00
CA ALA A 154 1.61 6.70 5.65
C ALA A 154 0.98 5.34 5.32
N MET A 155 1.66 4.24 5.67
CA MET A 155 1.15 2.89 5.43
C MET A 155 -0.05 2.55 6.32
N THR A 156 -0.10 3.00 7.57
CA THR A 156 -1.30 2.82 8.42
C THR A 156 -2.52 3.53 7.83
N LEU A 157 -2.36 4.79 7.40
CA LEU A 157 -3.44 5.53 6.75
C LEU A 157 -3.89 4.87 5.44
N LEU A 158 -2.94 4.37 4.65
CA LEU A 158 -3.26 3.61 3.44
C LEU A 158 -4.06 2.33 3.74
N HIS A 159 -3.64 1.52 4.73
CA HIS A 159 -4.39 0.31 5.08
C HIS A 159 -5.77 0.64 5.65
N ALA A 160 -5.92 1.75 6.38
CA ALA A 160 -7.23 2.25 6.83
C ALA A 160 -8.12 2.64 5.63
N ALA A 161 -7.56 3.34 4.63
CA ALA A 161 -8.25 3.65 3.39
C ALA A 161 -8.69 2.37 2.65
N MET A 162 -7.82 1.37 2.56
CA MET A 162 -8.15 0.08 1.95
C MET A 162 -9.29 -0.64 2.67
N VAL A 163 -9.30 -0.65 4.01
CA VAL A 163 -10.41 -1.22 4.80
C VAL A 163 -11.72 -0.53 4.44
N LEU A 164 -11.75 0.80 4.40
CA LEU A 164 -12.93 1.57 4.01
C LEU A 164 -13.40 1.25 2.58
N ILE A 165 -12.46 1.10 1.64
CA ILE A 165 -12.76 0.75 0.24
C ILE A 165 -13.33 -0.67 0.12
N VAL A 166 -12.81 -1.62 0.89
CA VAL A 166 -13.33 -3.00 0.99
C VAL A 166 -14.77 -3.02 1.53
N TYR A 167 -15.15 -2.05 2.38
CA TYR A 167 -16.54 -1.82 2.81
C TYR A 167 -17.33 -0.87 1.90
N HIS A 168 -16.84 -0.60 0.69
CA HIS A 168 -17.45 0.26 -0.33
C HIS A 168 -17.69 1.71 0.12
N LYS A 169 -16.98 2.19 1.14
CA LYS A 169 -16.97 3.60 1.57
C LYS A 169 -15.97 4.40 0.73
N TRP A 170 -16.16 4.41 -0.59
CA TRP A 170 -15.21 4.93 -1.58
C TRP A 170 -14.76 6.38 -1.34
N TYR A 171 -15.70 7.29 -1.07
CA TYR A 171 -15.38 8.71 -0.83
C TYR A 171 -14.49 8.89 0.41
N LEU A 172 -14.89 8.29 1.53
CA LEU A 172 -14.10 8.36 2.77
C LEU A 172 -12.75 7.65 2.61
N GLY A 173 -12.74 6.49 1.96
CA GLY A 173 -11.52 5.77 1.64
C GLY A 173 -10.54 6.63 0.84
N LEU A 174 -11.02 7.39 -0.14
CA LEU A 174 -10.17 8.26 -0.95
C LEU A 174 -9.71 9.54 -0.19
N ILE A 175 -10.53 10.07 0.71
CA ILE A 175 -10.12 11.16 1.62
C ILE A 175 -8.95 10.68 2.49
N ILE A 176 -9.06 9.50 3.12
CA ILE A 176 -7.99 8.92 3.94
C ILE A 176 -6.77 8.55 3.09
N PHE A 177 -6.97 8.03 1.88
CA PHE A 177 -5.89 7.77 0.92
C PHE A 177 -5.12 9.05 0.58
N SER A 178 -5.82 10.16 0.36
CA SER A 178 -5.18 11.46 0.15
C SER A 178 -4.40 11.91 1.39
N GLY A 179 -4.95 11.72 2.59
CA GLY A 179 -4.21 11.94 3.83
C GLY A 179 -2.94 11.10 3.95
N ALA A 180 -2.94 9.86 3.46
CA ALA A 180 -1.74 9.03 3.40
C ALA A 180 -0.69 9.59 2.41
N VAL A 181 -1.12 10.03 1.23
CA VAL A 181 -0.27 10.69 0.22
C VAL A 181 0.34 11.98 0.78
N SER A 182 -0.42 12.75 1.58
CA SER A 182 0.10 13.99 2.17
C SER A 182 1.16 13.75 3.25
N VAL A 183 1.27 12.54 3.79
CA VAL A 183 2.39 12.15 4.67
C VAL A 183 3.57 11.64 3.85
N LYS A 184 3.32 10.76 2.88
CA LYS A 184 4.38 10.22 2.02
C LYS A 184 3.85 9.84 0.64
N MET A 185 4.56 10.30 -0.38
CA MET A 185 4.14 10.17 -1.78
C MET A 185 4.21 8.73 -2.33
N ASN A 186 4.92 7.80 -1.66
CA ASN A 186 5.00 6.40 -2.09
C ASN A 186 3.62 5.73 -2.23
N VAL A 187 2.64 6.21 -1.48
CA VAL A 187 1.24 5.75 -1.55
C VAL A 187 0.65 5.90 -2.95
N LEU A 188 1.18 6.81 -3.78
CA LEU A 188 0.78 6.96 -5.19
C LEU A 188 1.03 5.70 -6.04
N LEU A 189 1.89 4.77 -5.61
CA LEU A 189 2.04 3.46 -6.29
C LEU A 189 0.73 2.67 -6.35
N PHE A 190 -0.20 2.92 -5.44
CA PHE A 190 -1.53 2.30 -5.44
C PHE A 190 -2.55 3.07 -6.30
N ALA A 191 -2.27 4.32 -6.67
CA ALA A 191 -3.24 5.22 -7.31
C ALA A 191 -3.77 4.71 -8.67
N PRO A 192 -2.93 4.15 -9.58
CA PRO A 192 -3.45 3.63 -10.85
C PRO A 192 -4.46 2.50 -10.64
N SER A 193 -4.18 1.60 -9.69
CA SER A 193 -5.04 0.45 -9.39
C SER A 193 -6.33 0.88 -8.68
N LEU A 194 -6.22 1.83 -7.75
CA LEU A 194 -7.37 2.43 -7.08
C LEU A 194 -8.30 3.12 -8.07
N PHE A 195 -7.75 3.92 -8.99
CA PHE A 195 -8.52 4.62 -10.01
C PHE A 195 -9.30 3.64 -10.89
N LEU A 196 -8.66 2.56 -11.34
CA LEU A 196 -9.32 1.52 -12.12
C LEU A 196 -10.45 0.82 -11.35
N LEU A 197 -10.26 0.52 -10.06
CA LEU A 197 -11.31 -0.02 -9.20
C LEU A 197 -12.48 0.96 -9.06
N MET A 198 -12.21 2.25 -8.88
CA MET A 198 -13.24 3.29 -8.81
C MET A 198 -14.04 3.38 -10.10
N LEU A 199 -13.38 3.28 -11.27
CA LEU A 199 -14.08 3.23 -12.55
C LEU A 199 -15.05 2.04 -12.64
N LYS A 200 -14.70 0.87 -12.07
CA LYS A 200 -15.59 -0.29 -12.01
C LYS A 200 -16.71 -0.14 -10.98
N ALA A 201 -16.46 0.53 -9.86
CA ALA A 201 -17.39 0.61 -8.74
C ALA A 201 -18.35 1.81 -8.78
N MET A 202 -17.98 2.90 -9.46
CA MET A 202 -18.67 4.18 -9.39
C MET A 202 -19.06 4.73 -10.77
N SER A 203 -20.02 5.66 -10.78
CA SER A 203 -20.28 6.50 -11.96
C SER A 203 -19.17 7.53 -12.15
N ILE A 204 -19.06 8.10 -13.35
CA ILE A 204 -18.03 9.10 -13.67
C ILE A 204 -18.15 10.32 -12.75
N LYS A 205 -19.38 10.80 -12.48
CA LYS A 205 -19.64 11.84 -11.48
C LYS A 205 -19.09 11.47 -10.11
N GLY A 206 -19.32 10.23 -9.68
CA GLY A 206 -18.86 9.76 -8.37
C GLY A 206 -17.34 9.71 -8.28
N VAL A 207 -16.67 9.23 -9.33
CA VAL A 207 -15.20 9.25 -9.43
C VAL A 207 -14.68 10.68 -9.35
N PHE A 208 -15.26 11.60 -10.13
CA PHE A 208 -14.87 13.00 -10.13
C PHE A 208 -15.05 13.65 -8.75
N LEU A 209 -16.21 13.47 -8.10
CA LEU A 209 -16.47 14.03 -6.76
C LEU A 209 -15.52 13.45 -5.71
N ALA A 210 -15.21 12.15 -5.79
CA ALA A 210 -14.23 11.55 -4.90
C ALA A 210 -12.84 12.17 -5.10
N LEU A 211 -12.38 12.27 -6.35
CA LEU A 211 -11.09 12.89 -6.69
C LEU A 211 -11.02 14.35 -6.26
N LEU A 212 -12.12 15.10 -6.39
CA LEU A 212 -12.22 16.47 -5.90
C LEU A 212 -12.05 16.54 -4.37
N GLY A 213 -12.69 15.63 -3.63
CA GLY A 213 -12.50 15.51 -2.18
C GLY A 213 -11.04 15.20 -1.81
N ALA A 214 -10.39 14.30 -2.55
CA ALA A 214 -8.98 13.97 -2.37
C ALA A 214 -8.06 15.17 -2.64
N ALA A 215 -8.31 15.91 -3.72
CA ALA A 215 -7.59 17.14 -4.05
C ALA A 215 -7.82 18.22 -2.98
N GLY A 216 -9.04 18.33 -2.46
CA GLY A 216 -9.38 19.23 -1.36
C GLY A 216 -8.53 18.98 -0.10
N VAL A 217 -8.25 17.73 0.24
CA VAL A 217 -7.33 17.39 1.35
C VAL A 217 -5.90 17.89 1.09
N GLN A 218 -5.38 17.71 -0.13
CA GLN A 218 -4.03 18.17 -0.49
C GLN A 218 -3.92 19.69 -0.43
N VAL A 219 -4.93 20.38 -0.97
CA VAL A 219 -4.99 21.85 -0.92
C VAL A 219 -5.09 22.29 0.53
N LEU A 220 -6.04 21.77 1.32
CA LEU A 220 -6.26 22.17 2.70
C LEU A 220 -4.99 22.07 3.56
N LEU A 221 -4.29 20.93 3.47
CA LEU A 221 -3.03 20.73 4.20
C LEU A 221 -1.89 21.57 3.61
N GLY A 222 -1.89 21.82 2.29
CA GLY A 222 -0.88 22.62 1.62
C GLY A 222 -1.06 24.13 1.73
N ILE A 223 -2.24 24.64 2.13
CA ILE A 223 -2.61 26.07 2.05
C ILE A 223 -1.51 27.02 2.53
N PRO A 224 -0.91 26.83 3.74
CA PRO A 224 0.09 27.78 4.24
C PRO A 224 1.31 27.92 3.32
N PHE A 225 1.66 26.85 2.62
CA PHE A 225 2.79 26.79 1.71
C PHE A 225 2.40 27.18 0.28
N LEU A 226 1.21 26.78 -0.16
CA LEU A 226 0.68 27.14 -1.48
C LEU A 226 0.42 28.64 -1.64
N LEU A 227 0.07 29.34 -0.55
CA LEU A 227 -0.15 30.78 -0.58
C LEU A 227 1.14 31.60 -0.50
N SER A 228 2.20 31.06 0.11
CA SER A 228 3.46 31.78 0.35
C SER A 228 4.57 31.39 -0.61
N HIS A 229 4.79 30.08 -0.80
CA HIS A 229 5.90 29.49 -1.56
C HIS A 229 5.42 28.27 -2.40
N PRO A 230 4.49 28.46 -3.37
CA PRO A 230 3.87 27.35 -4.09
C PRO A 230 4.86 26.52 -4.92
N VAL A 231 5.85 27.16 -5.54
CA VAL A 231 6.83 26.47 -6.40
C VAL A 231 7.77 25.63 -5.56
N GLU A 232 8.27 26.19 -4.47
CA GLU A 232 9.15 25.55 -3.50
C GLU A 232 8.44 24.35 -2.85
N TYR A 233 7.18 24.54 -2.45
CA TYR A 233 6.37 23.46 -1.89
C TYR A 233 6.21 22.30 -2.87
N ILE A 234 5.66 22.56 -4.06
CA ILE A 234 5.35 21.49 -5.02
C ILE A 234 6.63 20.78 -5.50
N SER A 235 7.70 21.53 -5.78
CA SER A 235 8.96 20.96 -6.28
C SER A 235 9.70 20.12 -5.23
N ARG A 236 9.55 20.41 -3.93
CA ARG A 236 10.18 19.66 -2.83
C ARG A 236 9.30 18.51 -2.33
N ALA A 237 8.03 18.78 -2.05
CA ALA A 237 7.09 17.81 -1.48
C ALA A 237 6.78 16.65 -2.45
N PHE A 238 6.72 16.93 -3.75
CA PHE A 238 6.37 15.95 -4.80
C PHE A 238 7.52 15.76 -5.80
N ASN A 239 8.75 15.66 -5.28
CA ASN A 239 9.95 15.54 -6.12
C ASN A 239 10.11 14.15 -6.76
N LEU A 240 9.55 13.97 -7.96
CA LEU A 240 9.70 12.75 -8.76
C LEU A 240 11.11 12.59 -9.38
N GLY A 241 11.90 13.65 -9.44
CA GLY A 241 13.26 13.65 -10.00
C GLY A 241 14.34 13.18 -9.01
N ARG A 242 13.99 12.95 -7.75
CA ARG A 242 14.93 12.57 -6.69
C ARG A 242 15.69 11.30 -7.06
N VAL A 243 17.01 11.41 -6.99
CA VAL A 243 17.93 10.27 -7.10
C VAL A 243 18.38 9.92 -5.70
N PHE A 244 18.08 8.70 -5.28
CA PHE A 244 18.54 8.17 -4.01
C PHE A 244 19.96 7.59 -4.15
N ILE A 245 20.74 7.67 -3.07
CA ILE A 245 22.14 7.23 -3.06
C ILE A 245 22.20 5.71 -3.24
N HIS A 246 22.99 5.24 -4.21
CA HIS A 246 23.11 3.81 -4.56
C HIS A 246 23.59 2.95 -3.38
N PHE A 247 24.36 3.53 -2.46
CA PHE A 247 24.84 2.87 -1.24
C PHE A 247 23.70 2.20 -0.46
N TRP A 248 22.58 2.90 -0.28
CA TRP A 248 21.45 2.47 0.55
C TRP A 248 20.41 1.62 -0.19
N SER A 249 20.56 1.43 -1.51
CA SER A 249 19.61 0.67 -2.31
C SER A 249 19.72 -0.84 -2.05
N VAL A 250 18.61 -1.48 -1.73
CA VAL A 250 18.50 -2.93 -1.55
C VAL A 250 18.34 -3.64 -2.90
N ASN A 251 17.62 -3.01 -3.83
CA ASN A 251 17.46 -3.50 -5.19
C ASN A 251 18.42 -2.79 -6.17
N PHE A 252 18.62 -3.41 -7.34
CA PHE A 252 19.59 -3.00 -8.36
C PHE A 252 21.01 -2.71 -7.83
N LYS A 253 21.41 -3.31 -6.69
CA LYS A 253 22.76 -3.13 -6.12
C LYS A 253 23.86 -3.71 -7.01
N PHE A 254 23.50 -4.72 -7.81
CA PHE A 254 24.36 -5.32 -8.83
C PHE A 254 24.60 -4.41 -10.04
N VAL A 255 23.80 -3.37 -10.23
CA VAL A 255 23.98 -2.38 -11.30
C VAL A 255 25.02 -1.36 -10.86
N PRO A 256 26.09 -1.11 -11.64
CA PRO A 256 27.06 -0.07 -11.31
C PRO A 256 26.41 1.30 -11.14
N GLU A 257 26.89 2.09 -10.18
CA GLU A 257 26.27 3.36 -9.80
C GLU A 257 26.05 4.31 -10.99
N LYS A 258 27.02 4.38 -11.93
CA LYS A 258 26.94 5.19 -13.15
C LYS A 258 25.69 4.90 -14.00
N TYR A 259 25.24 3.64 -14.04
CA TYR A 259 24.03 3.25 -14.76
C TYR A 259 22.80 3.34 -13.86
N PHE A 260 22.95 3.07 -12.57
CA PHE A 260 21.87 3.17 -11.59
C PHE A 260 21.28 4.59 -11.54
N VAL A 261 22.12 5.63 -11.54
CA VAL A 261 21.64 7.03 -11.48
C VAL A 261 21.18 7.59 -12.83
N SER A 262 21.40 6.85 -13.91
CA SER A 262 21.12 7.29 -15.29
C SER A 262 19.63 7.59 -15.53
N LYS A 263 19.36 8.53 -16.45
CA LYS A 263 17.98 8.87 -16.84
C LYS A 263 17.37 7.78 -17.71
N GLU A 264 18.19 7.10 -18.50
CA GLU A 264 17.82 6.00 -19.39
C GLU A 264 17.24 4.84 -18.60
N LEU A 265 17.90 4.43 -17.50
CA LEU A 265 17.37 3.39 -16.61
C LEU A 265 16.05 3.84 -15.95
N ALA A 266 15.99 5.08 -15.46
CA ALA A 266 14.78 5.60 -14.82
C ALA A 266 13.57 5.61 -15.77
N ILE A 267 13.77 6.08 -17.01
CA ILE A 267 12.72 6.10 -18.05
C ILE A 267 12.35 4.67 -18.46
N GLY A 268 13.34 3.78 -18.64
CA GLY A 268 13.09 2.38 -18.97
C GLY A 268 12.25 1.66 -17.92
N LEU A 269 12.58 1.85 -16.64
CA LEU A 269 11.79 1.31 -15.51
C LEU A 269 10.37 1.89 -15.46
N LEU A 270 10.20 3.18 -15.74
CA LEU A 270 8.89 3.82 -15.81
C LEU A 270 8.03 3.26 -16.96
N ILE A 271 8.60 3.10 -18.15
CA ILE A 271 7.91 2.49 -19.30
C ILE A 271 7.50 1.06 -18.92
N PHE A 272 8.43 0.27 -18.36
CA PHE A 272 8.13 -1.10 -17.95
C PHE A 272 7.03 -1.16 -16.88
N HIS A 273 7.03 -0.23 -15.92
CA HIS A 273 5.97 -0.09 -14.92
C HIS A 273 4.59 0.14 -15.55
N LEU A 274 4.48 1.17 -16.40
CA LEU A 274 3.21 1.56 -17.03
C LEU A 274 2.71 0.48 -17.99
N THR A 275 3.60 -0.14 -18.77
CA THR A 275 3.25 -1.25 -19.66
C THR A 275 2.76 -2.46 -18.85
N THR A 276 3.44 -2.84 -17.77
CA THR A 276 3.02 -3.96 -16.93
C THR A 276 1.67 -3.70 -16.28
N LEU A 277 1.43 -2.50 -15.77
CA LEU A 277 0.11 -2.09 -15.25
C LEU A 277 -0.97 -2.18 -16.33
N MET A 278 -0.71 -1.69 -17.54
CA MET A 278 -1.66 -1.74 -18.66
C MET A 278 -2.00 -3.18 -19.05
N VAL A 279 -1.00 -4.06 -19.10
CA VAL A 279 -1.16 -5.48 -19.42
C VAL A 279 -1.98 -6.19 -18.34
N PHE A 280 -1.69 -5.97 -17.05
CA PHE A 280 -2.50 -6.51 -15.95
C PHE A 280 -3.93 -5.96 -15.99
N ALA A 281 -4.10 -4.65 -16.20
CA ALA A 281 -5.42 -4.05 -16.31
C ALA A 281 -6.24 -4.68 -17.43
N HIS A 282 -5.68 -4.78 -18.63
CA HIS A 282 -6.38 -5.30 -19.80
C HIS A 282 -6.70 -6.79 -19.69
N TYR A 283 -5.71 -7.63 -19.37
CA TYR A 283 -5.86 -9.09 -19.46
C TYR A 283 -6.27 -9.78 -18.15
N LYS A 284 -6.14 -9.11 -16.99
CA LYS A 284 -6.53 -9.65 -15.69
C LYS A 284 -7.68 -8.89 -15.07
N TRP A 285 -7.49 -7.61 -14.77
CA TRP A 285 -8.44 -6.87 -13.93
C TRP A 285 -9.75 -6.55 -14.66
N PHE A 286 -9.71 -6.40 -15.99
CA PHE A 286 -10.87 -6.15 -16.84
C PHE A 286 -11.23 -7.32 -17.77
N LYS A 287 -10.69 -8.52 -17.52
CA LYS A 287 -10.90 -9.67 -18.42
C LYS A 287 -12.38 -9.98 -18.63
N HIS A 288 -13.18 -9.91 -17.56
CA HIS A 288 -14.61 -10.24 -17.60
C HIS A 288 -15.45 -9.16 -18.29
N GLU A 289 -14.90 -7.97 -18.50
CA GLU A 289 -15.51 -6.86 -19.22
C GLU A 289 -15.04 -6.79 -20.69
N GLY A 290 -14.32 -7.80 -21.18
CA GLY A 290 -13.75 -7.80 -22.55
C GLY A 290 -12.44 -7.01 -22.67
N GLY A 291 -11.80 -6.69 -21.55
CA GLY A 291 -10.57 -5.91 -21.48
C GLY A 291 -10.80 -4.43 -21.17
N LEU A 292 -9.73 -3.73 -20.78
CA LEU A 292 -9.80 -2.34 -20.32
C LEU A 292 -10.37 -1.41 -21.40
N PHE A 293 -9.89 -1.53 -22.64
CA PHE A 293 -10.33 -0.65 -23.74
C PHE A 293 -11.80 -0.88 -24.09
N HIS A 294 -12.25 -2.14 -24.11
CA HIS A 294 -13.66 -2.46 -24.33
C HIS A 294 -14.54 -1.88 -23.22
N PHE A 295 -14.14 -2.05 -21.96
CA PHE A 295 -14.84 -1.46 -20.82
C PHE A 295 -14.92 0.06 -20.89
N VAL A 296 -13.80 0.74 -21.17
CA VAL A 296 -13.77 2.20 -21.28
C VAL A 296 -14.65 2.64 -22.46
N HIS A 297 -14.53 2.00 -23.62
CA HIS A 297 -15.34 2.32 -24.79
C HIS A 297 -16.84 2.10 -24.54
N SER A 298 -17.25 1.00 -23.90
CA SER A 298 -18.66 0.76 -23.58
C SER A 298 -19.24 1.83 -22.66
N ARG A 299 -18.42 2.39 -21.76
CA ARG A 299 -18.84 3.50 -20.88
C ARG A 299 -19.16 4.79 -21.65
N PHE A 300 -18.51 5.01 -22.79
CA PHE A 300 -18.79 6.16 -23.66
C PHE A 300 -19.89 5.88 -24.68
N ARG A 301 -19.96 4.66 -25.22
CA ARG A 301 -20.89 4.29 -26.29
C ARG A 301 -22.34 4.15 -25.82
N ASP A 302 -22.56 3.64 -24.60
CA ASP A 302 -23.91 3.34 -24.11
C ASP A 302 -24.66 4.59 -23.60
N ALA A 303 -24.08 5.79 -23.75
CA ALA A 303 -24.70 7.04 -23.32
C ALA A 303 -25.35 7.79 -24.49
N THR A 304 -26.66 7.98 -24.42
CA THR A 304 -27.41 8.80 -25.40
C THR A 304 -27.42 10.29 -25.03
N SER A 305 -26.95 10.65 -23.84
CA SER A 305 -26.78 12.02 -23.36
C SER A 305 -25.59 12.14 -22.40
N ILE A 306 -24.92 13.30 -22.41
CA ILE A 306 -23.81 13.65 -21.49
C ILE A 306 -24.24 13.46 -20.02
N GLN A 307 -25.49 13.81 -19.69
CA GLN A 307 -25.99 13.70 -18.31
C GLN A 307 -26.17 12.25 -17.86
N GLN A 308 -26.53 11.35 -18.79
CA GLN A 308 -26.60 9.92 -18.53
C GLN A 308 -25.19 9.30 -18.41
N LEU A 309 -24.24 9.69 -19.28
CA LEU A 309 -22.84 9.24 -19.19
C LEU A 309 -22.23 9.53 -17.80
N ILE A 310 -22.47 10.76 -17.32
CA ILE A 310 -21.92 11.25 -16.05
C ILE A 310 -22.56 10.52 -14.86
N SER A 311 -23.86 10.24 -14.93
CA SER A 311 -24.65 9.74 -13.78
C SER A 311 -24.78 8.22 -13.72
N CYS A 312 -24.64 7.51 -14.84
CA CYS A 312 -24.88 6.08 -14.91
C CYS A 312 -23.80 5.28 -14.14
N LYS A 313 -24.26 4.38 -13.26
CA LYS A 313 -23.40 3.40 -12.58
C LYS A 313 -23.23 2.16 -13.46
N PRO A 314 -22.08 1.48 -13.41
CA PRO A 314 -21.90 0.18 -14.05
C PRO A 314 -22.99 -0.82 -13.63
N ARG A 315 -23.46 -1.63 -14.60
CA ARG A 315 -24.54 -2.62 -14.43
C ARG A 315 -24.26 -3.61 -13.28
N GLN A 316 -22.99 -3.92 -13.05
CA GLN A 316 -22.47 -4.58 -11.86
C GLN A 316 -21.41 -3.66 -11.25
N SER A 317 -21.63 -3.20 -10.03
CA SER A 317 -20.77 -2.18 -9.38
C SER A 317 -20.29 -2.57 -7.98
N ILE A 318 -20.80 -3.68 -7.44
CA ILE A 318 -20.36 -4.21 -6.14
C ILE A 318 -19.23 -5.19 -6.40
N LEU A 319 -18.01 -4.71 -6.21
CA LEU A 319 -16.79 -5.51 -6.38
C LEU A 319 -16.60 -6.45 -5.20
N SER A 320 -16.04 -7.64 -5.44
CA SER A 320 -15.65 -8.53 -4.36
C SER A 320 -14.48 -7.94 -3.57
N LYS A 321 -14.44 -8.22 -2.26
CA LYS A 321 -13.38 -7.76 -1.36
C LYS A 321 -12.01 -8.29 -1.80
N GLU A 322 -11.98 -9.56 -2.20
CA GLU A 322 -10.80 -10.24 -2.74
C GLU A 322 -10.26 -9.51 -3.99
N HIS A 323 -11.14 -9.13 -4.92
CA HIS A 323 -10.74 -8.41 -6.12
C HIS A 323 -10.13 -7.04 -5.79
N ILE A 324 -10.77 -6.27 -4.91
CA ILE A 324 -10.27 -4.95 -4.46
C ILE A 324 -8.85 -5.07 -3.90
N VAL A 325 -8.65 -5.95 -2.92
CA VAL A 325 -7.34 -6.10 -2.25
C VAL A 325 -6.29 -6.64 -3.21
N THR A 326 -6.65 -7.60 -4.07
CA THR A 326 -5.74 -8.14 -5.09
C THR A 326 -5.25 -7.06 -6.04
N VAL A 327 -6.16 -6.25 -6.61
CA VAL A 327 -5.80 -5.20 -7.57
C VAL A 327 -4.91 -4.13 -6.91
N MET A 328 -5.25 -3.70 -5.69
CA MET A 328 -4.44 -2.74 -4.93
C MET A 328 -3.03 -3.25 -4.65
N PHE A 329 -2.90 -4.48 -4.12
CA PHE A 329 -1.60 -5.05 -3.78
C PHE A 329 -0.75 -5.38 -5.00
N VAL A 330 -1.34 -5.92 -6.08
CA VAL A 330 -0.60 -6.22 -7.32
C VAL A 330 -0.12 -4.92 -7.98
N GLY A 331 -0.95 -3.87 -8.01
CA GLY A 331 -0.57 -2.56 -8.53
C GLY A 331 0.66 -1.97 -7.85
N ASN A 332 0.63 -1.92 -6.52
CA ASN A 332 1.78 -1.47 -5.74
C ASN A 332 3.00 -2.35 -5.96
N PHE A 333 2.82 -3.68 -5.99
CA PHE A 333 3.92 -4.61 -6.19
C PHE A 333 4.62 -4.43 -7.55
N ILE A 334 3.87 -4.20 -8.63
CA ILE A 334 4.44 -3.83 -9.93
C ILE A 334 5.28 -2.55 -9.80
N GLY A 335 4.81 -1.58 -9.02
CA GLY A 335 5.58 -0.39 -8.63
C GLY A 335 6.89 -0.72 -7.91
N ILE A 336 6.85 -1.59 -6.91
CA ILE A 336 8.03 -2.04 -6.16
C ILE A 336 9.06 -2.72 -7.06
N VAL A 337 8.63 -3.62 -7.96
CA VAL A 337 9.54 -4.30 -8.90
C VAL A 337 10.23 -3.30 -9.84
N CYS A 338 9.53 -2.25 -10.23
CA CYS A 338 10.04 -1.23 -11.15
C CYS A 338 10.71 -0.04 -10.43
N ALA A 339 10.71 0.00 -9.09
CA ALA A 339 11.30 1.10 -8.35
C ALA A 339 12.81 1.11 -8.57
N ARG A 340 13.39 2.22 -9.03
CA ARG A 340 14.84 2.31 -9.26
C ARG A 340 15.65 2.11 -7.98
N SER A 341 15.21 2.70 -6.87
CA SER A 341 15.88 2.59 -5.57
C SER A 341 14.89 2.18 -4.49
N LEU A 342 15.28 1.19 -3.69
CA LEU A 342 14.55 0.73 -2.52
C LEU A 342 15.45 0.77 -1.30
N HIS A 343 15.29 1.80 -0.47
CA HIS A 343 15.98 1.87 0.82
C HIS A 343 15.30 0.98 1.84
N TYR A 344 16.03 0.59 2.88
CA TYR A 344 15.56 -0.36 3.89
C TYR A 344 14.21 -0.03 4.53
N GLN A 345 13.87 1.26 4.71
CA GLN A 345 12.57 1.66 5.25
C GLN A 345 11.40 1.37 4.31
N PHE A 346 11.65 1.31 3.00
CA PHE A 346 10.64 1.06 1.97
C PHE A 346 10.14 -0.39 1.98
N TYR A 347 10.73 -1.28 2.79
CA TYR A 347 10.17 -2.62 2.97
C TYR A 347 8.74 -2.60 3.51
N SER A 348 8.45 -1.63 4.39
CA SER A 348 7.11 -1.38 4.93
C SER A 348 6.05 -1.09 3.85
N TRP A 349 6.46 -0.66 2.65
CA TRP A 349 5.55 -0.31 1.56
C TRP A 349 4.81 -1.51 0.98
N TYR A 350 5.33 -2.73 1.18
CA TYR A 350 4.73 -3.93 0.59
C TYR A 350 4.91 -5.22 1.39
N PHE A 351 5.65 -5.23 2.51
CA PHE A 351 5.75 -6.41 3.37
C PHE A 351 4.36 -7.00 3.70
N TYR A 352 3.43 -6.14 4.11
CA TYR A 352 2.08 -6.55 4.48
C TYR A 352 1.23 -7.08 3.30
N SER A 353 1.66 -6.89 2.06
CA SER A 353 1.00 -7.49 0.90
C SER A 353 1.64 -8.83 0.48
N LEU A 354 2.87 -9.12 0.89
CA LEU A 354 3.62 -10.31 0.42
C LEU A 354 2.90 -11.63 0.67
N PRO A 355 2.45 -11.98 1.89
CA PRO A 355 1.74 -13.24 2.10
C PRO A 355 0.48 -13.31 1.23
N PHE A 356 -0.29 -12.23 1.15
CA PHE A 356 -1.48 -12.18 0.30
C PHE A 356 -1.14 -12.49 -1.16
N LEU A 357 -0.17 -11.76 -1.73
CA LEU A 357 0.25 -11.93 -3.13
C LEU A 357 0.72 -13.37 -3.41
N LEU A 358 1.50 -13.95 -2.51
CA LEU A 358 1.97 -15.34 -2.63
C LEU A 358 0.81 -16.33 -2.67
N TRP A 359 -0.24 -16.12 -1.88
CA TRP A 359 -1.45 -16.96 -1.89
C TRP A 359 -2.38 -16.71 -3.07
N ARG A 360 -2.25 -15.58 -3.76
CA ARG A 360 -2.89 -15.35 -5.07
C ARG A 360 -2.19 -16.08 -6.22
N THR A 361 -0.99 -16.63 -6.01
CA THR A 361 -0.30 -17.47 -7.02
C THR A 361 -0.76 -18.92 -6.98
N LYS A 362 -0.56 -19.66 -8.08
CA LYS A 362 -0.77 -21.13 -8.13
C LYS A 362 0.37 -21.95 -7.50
N PHE A 363 1.37 -21.31 -6.87
CA PHE A 363 2.51 -22.02 -6.31
C PHE A 363 2.09 -22.92 -5.14
N PRO A 364 2.75 -24.08 -4.96
CA PRO A 364 2.54 -24.89 -3.76
C PRO A 364 2.98 -24.12 -2.51
N THR A 365 2.40 -24.43 -1.36
CA THR A 365 2.66 -23.72 -0.09
C THR A 365 4.16 -23.63 0.24
N VAL A 366 4.93 -24.69 -0.02
CA VAL A 366 6.38 -24.70 0.22
C VAL A 366 7.08 -23.60 -0.57
N VAL A 367 6.77 -23.45 -1.86
CA VAL A 367 7.36 -22.40 -2.71
C VAL A 367 6.95 -21.01 -2.24
N ARG A 368 5.70 -20.83 -1.80
CA ARG A 368 5.24 -19.55 -1.24
C ARG A 368 6.06 -19.15 -0.01
N ILE A 369 6.30 -20.09 0.91
CA ILE A 369 7.09 -19.85 2.11
C ILE A 369 8.57 -19.58 1.77
N ILE A 370 9.15 -20.34 0.84
CA ILE A 370 10.53 -20.11 0.38
C ILE A 370 10.67 -18.70 -0.17
N LEU A 371 9.74 -18.24 -1.02
CA LEU A 371 9.78 -16.87 -1.57
C LEU A 371 9.60 -15.80 -0.49
N PHE A 372 8.68 -16.01 0.45
CA PHE A 372 8.49 -15.09 1.58
C PHE A 372 9.79 -14.93 2.39
N VAL A 373 10.40 -16.05 2.77
CA VAL A 373 11.66 -16.07 3.52
C VAL A 373 12.80 -15.48 2.70
N ALA A 374 12.91 -15.79 1.40
CA ALA A 374 13.95 -15.24 0.54
C ALA A 374 13.87 -13.71 0.45
N VAL A 375 12.65 -13.14 0.33
CA VAL A 375 12.46 -11.68 0.38
C VAL A 375 12.89 -11.15 1.74
N GLU A 376 12.39 -11.71 2.85
CA GLU A 376 12.77 -11.28 4.21
C GLU A 376 14.30 -11.29 4.42
N LEU A 377 14.98 -12.35 3.97
CA LEU A 377 16.43 -12.47 4.04
C LEU A 377 17.13 -11.34 3.27
N CYS A 378 16.73 -11.09 2.03
CA CYS A 378 17.33 -10.04 1.21
C CYS A 378 17.21 -8.66 1.85
N TRP A 379 16.08 -8.39 2.51
CA TRP A 379 15.92 -7.15 3.25
C TRP A 379 16.78 -7.09 4.49
N ASN A 380 17.12 -8.19 5.15
CA ASN A 380 17.93 -8.18 6.37
C ASN A 380 19.45 -8.18 6.14
N VAL A 381 19.93 -8.38 4.91
CA VAL A 381 21.36 -8.23 4.56
C VAL A 381 21.74 -6.74 4.56
N TYR A 382 22.74 -6.36 5.36
CA TYR A 382 23.24 -4.99 5.44
C TYR A 382 24.78 -4.94 5.50
N PRO A 383 25.47 -4.12 4.66
CA PRO A 383 24.93 -3.45 3.47
C PRO A 383 24.47 -4.48 2.43
N SER A 384 23.64 -4.05 1.47
CA SER A 384 23.15 -4.93 0.41
C SER A 384 24.31 -5.31 -0.51
N THR A 385 24.27 -6.54 -1.05
CA THR A 385 25.26 -7.05 -2.00
C THR A 385 24.65 -7.22 -3.39
N ALA A 386 25.49 -7.38 -4.41
CA ALA A 386 25.01 -7.73 -5.75
C ALA A 386 24.18 -9.02 -5.73
N TYR A 387 24.61 -10.02 -4.96
CA TYR A 387 23.91 -11.30 -4.82
C TYR A 387 22.55 -11.16 -4.13
N SER A 388 22.48 -10.47 -2.98
CA SER A 388 21.19 -10.27 -2.29
C SER A 388 20.22 -9.45 -3.14
N SER A 389 20.72 -8.48 -3.90
CA SER A 389 19.90 -7.69 -4.80
C SER A 389 19.40 -8.47 -6.02
N LEU A 390 20.23 -9.35 -6.61
CA LEU A 390 19.81 -10.22 -7.71
C LEU A 390 18.78 -11.25 -7.23
N LEU A 391 19.00 -11.84 -6.05
CA LEU A 391 18.04 -12.76 -5.43
C LEU A 391 16.70 -12.09 -5.16
N LEU A 392 16.71 -10.86 -4.65
CA LEU A 392 15.49 -10.07 -4.44
C LEU A 392 14.74 -9.84 -5.76
N LEU A 393 15.45 -9.41 -6.81
CA LEU A 393 14.86 -9.21 -8.14
C LEU A 393 14.25 -10.50 -8.69
N PHE A 394 14.96 -11.63 -8.58
CA PHE A 394 14.46 -12.93 -9.03
C PHE A 394 13.20 -13.34 -8.25
N ALA A 395 13.21 -13.21 -6.92
CA ALA A 395 12.05 -13.49 -6.09
C ALA A 395 10.85 -12.62 -6.49
N HIS A 396 11.06 -11.32 -6.72
CA HIS A 396 10.03 -10.40 -7.16
C HIS A 396 9.46 -10.76 -8.54
N LEU A 397 10.31 -11.04 -9.52
CA LEU A 397 9.88 -11.44 -10.86
C LEU A 397 9.14 -12.78 -10.84
N PHE A 398 9.56 -13.72 -9.99
CA PHE A 398 8.90 -15.02 -9.87
C PHE A 398 7.52 -14.89 -9.20
N ILE A 399 7.37 -14.04 -8.19
CA ILE A 399 6.05 -13.68 -7.63
C ILE A 399 5.17 -13.04 -8.71
N LEU A 400 5.69 -12.08 -9.47
CA LEU A 400 4.95 -11.39 -10.53
C LEU A 400 4.51 -12.37 -11.63
N PHE A 401 5.38 -13.29 -12.02
CA PHE A 401 5.05 -14.38 -12.95
C PHE A 401 3.96 -15.31 -12.39
N GLY A 402 4.03 -15.66 -11.10
CA GLY A 402 3.01 -16.44 -10.42
C GLY A 402 1.65 -15.76 -10.43
N LEU A 403 1.61 -14.45 -10.15
CA LEU A 403 0.41 -13.62 -10.21
C LEU A 403 -0.15 -13.54 -11.63
N TRP A 404 0.71 -13.38 -12.63
CA TRP A 404 0.33 -13.38 -14.05
C TRP A 404 -0.21 -14.75 -14.51
N SER A 405 0.33 -15.85 -13.99
CA SER A 405 -0.09 -17.21 -14.39
C SER A 405 -1.38 -17.68 -13.69
N SER A 406 -1.78 -17.02 -12.61
CA SER A 406 -3.04 -17.26 -11.92
C SER A 406 -4.26 -16.91 -12.77
N PRO A 407 -5.40 -17.60 -12.62
CA PRO A 407 -6.58 -17.27 -13.41
C PRO A 407 -7.11 -15.89 -12.99
N ALA A 408 -7.67 -15.14 -13.94
CA ALA A 408 -8.41 -13.94 -13.59
C ALA A 408 -9.73 -14.36 -12.91
N GLU A 409 -10.00 -13.79 -11.76
CA GLU A 409 -11.23 -14.04 -11.01
C GLU A 409 -12.34 -13.10 -11.43
N TYR A 410 -13.58 -13.59 -11.26
CA TYR A 410 -14.75 -12.79 -11.48
C TYR A 410 -14.83 -11.67 -10.41
N PRO A 411 -14.88 -10.39 -10.81
CA PRO A 411 -14.63 -9.29 -9.89
C PRO A 411 -15.86 -8.84 -9.10
N TYR A 412 -17.05 -9.37 -9.37
CA TYR A 412 -18.31 -8.92 -8.77
C TYR A 412 -18.87 -9.95 -7.79
N VAL A 413 -19.56 -9.45 -6.77
CA VAL A 413 -20.29 -10.29 -5.81
C VAL A 413 -21.49 -10.95 -6.49
N ASP A 414 -21.60 -12.28 -6.37
CA ASP A 414 -22.71 -13.05 -6.93
C ASP A 414 -24.05 -12.66 -6.29
N LYS A 415 -25.14 -12.76 -7.06
CA LYS A 415 -26.49 -12.40 -6.58
C LYS A 415 -26.94 -13.20 -5.33
N LYS A 416 -26.35 -14.36 -5.04
CA LYS A 416 -26.66 -15.18 -3.84
C LYS A 416 -26.13 -14.56 -2.53
N GLU A 417 -24.93 -13.97 -2.51
CA GLU A 417 -24.38 -13.31 -1.30
C GLU A 417 -25.12 -12.02 -0.91
N LYS A 418 -25.95 -11.47 -1.80
CA LYS A 418 -26.85 -10.34 -1.49
C LYS A 418 -27.94 -10.71 -0.48
N ALA A 419 -28.28 -12.00 -0.32
CA ALA A 419 -29.26 -12.46 0.67
C ALA A 419 -28.64 -12.50 2.07
N ASP A 420 -27.49 -13.16 2.22
CA ASP A 420 -26.81 -13.33 3.53
C ASP A 420 -26.31 -12.00 4.13
N SER A 421 -25.86 -11.07 3.29
CA SER A 421 -25.43 -9.74 3.77
C SER A 421 -26.59 -8.90 4.32
N LYS A 422 -27.81 -9.07 3.79
CA LYS A 422 -29.02 -8.40 4.31
C LYS A 422 -29.51 -8.99 5.62
N GLU A 423 -29.29 -10.28 5.87
CA GLU A 423 -29.64 -10.92 7.14
C GLU A 423 -28.64 -10.57 8.25
N SER A 424 -27.33 -10.59 7.96
CA SER A 424 -26.33 -10.22 8.99
C SER A 424 -26.39 -8.75 9.42
N GLY A 425 -26.84 -7.84 8.54
CA GLY A 425 -27.03 -6.42 8.87
C GLY A 425 -28.32 -6.11 9.64
N LYS A 426 -29.22 -7.08 9.80
CA LYS A 426 -30.42 -6.96 10.65
C LYS A 426 -30.23 -7.59 12.04
N ALA A 427 -29.17 -8.36 12.23
CA ALA A 427 -28.87 -9.08 13.47
C ALA A 427 -27.74 -8.42 14.28
N MET A 428 -27.40 -7.16 14.01
CA MET A 428 -26.40 -6.39 14.74
C MET A 428 -27.00 -5.12 15.31
#